data_AF-A0AAD1RWR5-F1
#
_entry.id   AF-A0AAD1RWR5-F1
#
_cell.length_a   1.000
_cell.length_b   1.000
_cell.length_c   1.000
_cell.angle_alpha   90.00
_cell.angle_beta   90.00
_cell.angle_gamma   90.00
#
_symmetry.space_group_name_H-M   'P 1'
#
loop_
_entity.id
_entity.type
_entity.pdbx_description
1 polymer ?
#
loop_
_entity_poly.entity_id
_entity_poly.type
_entity_poly.pdbx_seq_one_letter_code
_entity_poly.pdbx_strand_id
1 'polypeptide(L)'
;MPPIASTALPSSSGIPSDMALVQEMRKALMDYFVTNETPDSTALNCWEAYKTVIHGHLIARCSARKRAATQEMSTLSRDIAELERRHKLTLDKTVYRDLLLKRGLLTALL
;
A
#
# COMPACT_ATOMS: atom_id res chain seq x y z
N MET A 1 44.89 6.54 -15.53
CA MET A 1 43.67 5.99 -14.89
C MET A 1 42.56 6.03 -15.92
N PRO A 2 41.84 4.93 -16.20
CA PRO A 2 40.78 4.94 -17.20
C PRO A 2 39.51 5.62 -16.63
N PRO A 3 38.67 6.23 -17.48
CA PRO A 3 37.44 6.88 -17.04
C PRO A 3 36.39 5.81 -16.69
N ILE A 4 35.77 5.97 -15.52
CA ILE A 4 34.73 5.07 -15.03
C ILE A 4 33.49 5.25 -15.92
N ALA A 5 33.06 4.15 -16.54
CA ALA A 5 31.89 4.09 -17.39
C ALA A 5 30.65 4.64 -16.65
N SER A 6 30.04 5.67 -17.23
CA SER A 6 28.72 6.17 -16.85
C SER A 6 27.70 5.07 -17.06
N THR A 7 27.44 4.29 -16.00
CA THR A 7 26.40 3.26 -16.01
C THR A 7 25.08 3.99 -15.80
N ALA A 8 24.30 4.13 -16.87
CA ALA A 8 22.97 4.70 -16.80
C ALA A 8 22.13 3.95 -15.76
N LEU A 9 21.65 4.68 -14.75
CA LEU A 9 20.64 4.17 -13.82
C LEU A 9 19.40 3.75 -14.62
N PRO A 10 18.86 2.55 -14.40
CA PRO A 10 17.63 2.14 -15.06
C PRO A 10 16.51 3.11 -14.65
N SER A 11 15.91 3.73 -15.66
CA SER A 11 14.72 4.57 -15.54
C SER A 11 13.55 3.74 -14.99
N SER A 12 13.46 3.66 -13.67
CA SER A 12 12.28 3.14 -12.97
C SER A 12 11.23 4.25 -12.87
N SER A 13 10.73 4.72 -14.02
CA SER A 13 9.57 5.61 -14.08
C SER A 13 8.29 4.81 -13.85
N GLY A 14 8.18 4.26 -12.64
CA GLY A 14 6.98 3.64 -12.09
C GLY A 14 6.70 4.15 -10.68
N ILE A 15 7.36 5.23 -10.24
CA ILE A 15 6.95 5.95 -9.04
C ILE A 15 5.65 6.66 -9.41
N PRO A 16 4.48 6.25 -8.88
CA PRO A 16 3.28 7.01 -9.10
C PRO A 16 3.56 8.41 -8.56
N SER A 17 3.26 9.44 -9.33
CA SER A 17 3.23 10.84 -8.92
C SER A 17 2.09 11.06 -7.90
N ASP A 18 2.10 10.29 -6.82
CA ASP A 18 1.24 10.48 -5.67
C ASP A 18 1.83 11.65 -4.87
N MET A 19 1.47 12.87 -5.30
CA MET A 19 1.91 14.09 -4.64
C MET A 19 1.53 14.11 -3.16
N ALA A 20 0.46 13.42 -2.76
CA ALA A 20 0.09 13.29 -1.36
C ALA A 20 1.10 12.43 -0.60
N LEU A 21 1.56 11.30 -1.18
CA LEU A 21 2.64 10.49 -0.61
C LEU A 21 3.93 11.29 -0.44
N VAL A 22 4.30 12.11 -1.44
CA VAL A 22 5.51 12.95 -1.35
C VAL A 22 5.40 13.96 -0.22
N GLN A 23 4.25 14.61 -0.05
CA GLN A 23 4.02 15.55 1.06
C GLN A 23 4.00 14.85 2.42
N GLU A 24 3.41 13.65 2.50
CA GLU A 24 3.40 12.82 3.71
C GLU A 24 4.82 12.46 4.13
N MET A 25 5.65 11.99 3.19
CA MET A 25 7.06 11.67 3.46
C MET A 25 7.85 12.90 3.88
N ARG A 26 7.68 14.02 3.19
CA ARG A 26 8.35 15.28 3.53
C ARG A 26 8.03 15.70 4.96
N LYS A 27 6.76 15.62 5.35
CA LYS A 27 6.32 15.92 6.73
C LYS A 27 6.96 14.96 7.73
N ALA A 28 6.89 13.65 7.49
CA ALA A 28 7.45 12.64 8.39
C ALA A 28 8.95 12.82 8.62
N LEU A 29 9.68 13.19 7.56
CA LEU A 29 11.11 13.47 7.63
C LEU A 29 11.40 14.74 8.44
N MET A 30 10.65 15.82 8.22
CA MET A 30 10.78 17.03 9.01
C MET A 30 10.50 16.75 10.50
N ASP A 31 9.42 16.05 10.80
CA ASP A 31 9.07 15.68 12.18
C ASP A 31 10.18 14.84 12.84
N TYR A 32 10.76 13.89 12.09
CA TYR A 32 11.88 13.07 12.58
C TYR A 32 13.11 13.93 12.92
N PHE A 33 13.55 14.80 12.00
CA PHE A 33 14.77 15.59 12.21
C PHE A 33 14.59 16.67 13.26
N VAL A 34 13.40 17.30 13.36
CA VAL A 34 13.09 18.24 14.44
C VAL A 34 13.14 17.56 15.82
N THR A 35 12.70 16.31 15.91
CA THR A 35 12.61 15.59 17.19
C THR A 35 13.92 14.93 17.60
N ASN A 36 14.80 14.61 16.63
CA ASN A 36 15.99 13.79 16.85
C ASN A 36 17.30 14.52 16.49
N GLU A 37 17.27 15.85 16.35
CA GLU A 37 18.46 16.63 16.01
C GLU A 37 19.54 16.41 17.08
N THR A 38 20.67 15.84 16.66
CA THR A 38 21.80 15.55 17.53
C THR A 38 23.00 16.37 17.07
N PRO A 39 23.70 17.07 17.98
CA PRO A 39 24.77 17.99 17.63
C PRO A 39 25.95 17.32 16.91
N ASP A 40 26.11 16.00 17.04
CA ASP A 40 27.20 15.22 16.44
C ASP A 40 26.78 14.37 15.24
N SER A 41 25.63 14.68 14.61
CA SER A 41 25.13 13.90 13.47
C SER A 41 25.93 14.20 12.19
N THR A 42 26.58 13.17 11.63
CA THR A 42 27.26 13.28 10.33
C THR A 42 26.27 13.27 9.18
N ALA A 43 26.64 13.85 8.04
CA ALA A 43 25.81 13.82 6.83
C ALA A 43 25.42 12.39 6.39
N LEU A 44 26.31 11.42 6.62
CA LEU A 44 26.04 10.01 6.35
C LEU A 44 24.94 9.46 7.28
N ASN A 45 25.02 9.75 8.58
CA ASN A 45 24.00 9.33 9.54
C ASN A 45 22.64 9.94 9.21
N CYS A 46 22.59 11.22 8.81
CA CYS A 46 21.37 11.87 8.35
C CYS A 46 20.80 11.21 7.09
N TRP A 47 21.67 10.84 6.13
CA TRP A 47 21.22 10.14 4.92
C TRP A 47 20.64 8.75 5.21
N GLU A 48 21.28 7.97 6.09
CA GLU A 48 20.76 6.67 6.51
C GLU A 48 19.43 6.79 7.27
N ALA A 49 19.31 7.78 8.15
CA ALA A 49 18.06 8.07 8.84
C ALA A 49 16.94 8.44 7.86
N TYR A 50 17.23 9.29 6.88
CA TYR A 50 16.29 9.67 5.83
C TYR A 50 15.71 8.45 5.08
N LYS A 51 16.59 7.56 4.60
CA LYS A 51 16.20 6.32 3.93
C LYS A 51 15.35 5.42 4.84
N THR A 52 15.76 5.31 6.11
CA THR A 52 15.07 4.46 7.09
C THR A 52 13.65 4.95 7.35
N VAL A 53 13.45 6.26 7.51
CA VAL A 53 12.12 6.87 7.68
C VAL A 53 11.24 6.60 6.46
N ILE A 54 11.73 6.87 5.25
CA ILE A 54 10.98 6.61 4.01
C ILE A 54 10.60 5.13 3.89
N HIS A 55 11.53 4.22 4.11
CA HIS A 55 11.26 2.79 4.06
C HIS A 55 10.20 2.37 5.09
N GLY A 56 10.30 2.86 6.32
CA GLY A 56 9.32 2.59 7.37
C GLY A 56 7.90 2.99 6.95
N HIS A 57 7.75 4.20 6.39
CA HIS A 57 6.46 4.69 5.90
C HIS A 57 5.93 3.88 4.71
N LEU A 58 6.78 3.55 3.73
CA LEU A 58 6.38 2.72 2.59
C LEU A 58 5.90 1.34 3.03
N ILE A 59 6.65 0.70 3.94
CA ILE A 59 6.29 -0.61 4.50
C ILE A 59 4.95 -0.51 5.24
N ALA A 60 4.76 0.51 6.08
CA ALA A 60 3.53 0.71 6.81
C ALA A 60 2.32 0.91 5.87
N ARG A 61 2.46 1.74 4.84
CA ARG A 61 1.41 2.00 3.84
C ARG A 61 1.08 0.76 3.03
N CYS A 62 2.09 0.04 2.54
CA CYS A 62 1.89 -1.22 1.82
C CYS A 62 1.24 -2.29 2.69
N SER A 63 1.64 -2.39 3.96
CA SER A 63 1.06 -3.31 4.94
C SER A 63 -0.41 -2.96 5.22
N ALA A 64 -0.72 -1.68 5.43
CA ALA A 64 -2.09 -1.21 5.62
C ALA A 64 -2.97 -1.52 4.40
N ARG A 65 -2.48 -1.25 3.18
CA ARG A 65 -3.18 -1.57 1.93
C ARG A 65 -3.42 -3.08 1.78
N LYS A 66 -2.40 -3.90 2.06
CA LYS A 66 -2.53 -5.37 2.02
C LYS A 66 -3.57 -5.86 3.03
N ARG A 67 -3.55 -5.31 4.25
CA ARG A 67 -4.53 -5.64 5.30
C ARG A 67 -5.94 -5.26 4.89
N ALA A 68 -6.13 -4.07 4.33
CA ALA A 68 -7.43 -3.61 3.84
C ALA A 68 -7.97 -4.52 2.73
N ALA A 69 -7.15 -4.84 1.72
CA ALA A 69 -7.53 -5.74 0.64
C ALA A 69 -7.88 -7.15 1.15
N THR A 70 -7.10 -7.67 2.10
CA THR A 70 -7.36 -8.97 2.72
C THR A 70 -8.68 -8.96 3.51
N GLN A 71 -8.95 -7.87 4.23
CA GLN A 71 -10.19 -7.68 4.98
C GLN A 71 -11.41 -7.58 4.06
N GLU A 72 -11.29 -6.86 2.95
CA GLU A 72 -12.32 -6.74 1.93
C GLU A 72 -12.63 -8.10 1.30
N MET A 73 -11.59 -8.84 0.90
CA MET A 73 -11.72 -10.20 0.36
C MET A 73 -12.42 -11.15 1.34
N SER A 74 -12.04 -11.10 2.62
CA SER A 74 -12.66 -11.90 3.69
C SER A 74 -14.14 -11.54 3.87
N THR A 75 -14.46 -10.25 3.85
CA THR A 75 -15.84 -9.76 4.00
C THR A 75 -16.71 -10.19 2.82
N LEU A 76 -16.23 -10.01 1.58
CA LEU A 76 -16.93 -10.46 0.39
C LEU A 76 -17.16 -11.98 0.38
N SER A 77 -16.14 -12.76 0.78
CA SER A 77 -16.26 -14.22 0.87
C SER A 77 -17.33 -14.66 1.85
N ARG A 78 -17.41 -14.00 3.03
CA ARG A 78 -18.44 -14.26 4.03
C ARG A 78 -19.83 -13.89 3.52
N ASP A 79 -19.96 -12.73 2.89
CA ASP A 79 -21.23 -12.26 2.35
C ASP A 79 -21.74 -13.18 1.23
N ILE A 80 -20.85 -13.66 0.37
CA ILE A 80 -21.16 -14.64 -0.68
C ILE A 80 -21.70 -15.93 -0.05
N ALA A 81 -21.02 -16.48 0.97
CA ALA A 81 -21.47 -17.70 1.65
C ALA A 81 -22.87 -17.54 2.27
N GLU A 82 -23.16 -16.38 2.87
CA GLU A 82 -24.47 -16.09 3.44
C GLU A 82 -25.55 -15.91 2.36
N LEU A 83 -25.25 -15.21 1.26
CA LEU A 83 -26.17 -15.09 0.12
C LEU A 83 -26.45 -16.43 -0.54
N GLU A 84 -25.46 -17.31 -0.67
CA GLU A 84 -25.64 -18.67 -1.17
C GLU A 84 -26.58 -19.47 -0.27
N ARG A 85 -26.39 -19.39 1.05
CA ARG A 85 -27.26 -20.03 2.03
C ARG A 85 -28.69 -19.51 1.93
N ARG A 86 -28.87 -18.19 1.86
CA ARG A 86 -30.18 -17.55 1.72
C ARG A 86 -30.87 -17.93 0.41
N HIS A 87 -30.15 -17.86 -0.70
CA HIS A 87 -30.71 -18.20 -2.00
C HIS A 87 -31.14 -19.67 -2.08
N LYS A 88 -30.38 -20.60 -1.47
CA LYS A 88 -30.79 -22.02 -1.36
C LYS A 88 -32.11 -22.21 -0.61
N LEU A 89 -32.43 -21.34 0.35
CA LEU A 89 -33.65 -21.42 1.15
C LEU A 89 -34.85 -20.71 0.50
N THR A 90 -34.63 -19.54 -0.10
CA THR A 90 -35.72 -18.70 -0.62
C THR A 90 -35.92 -18.82 -2.12
N LEU A 91 -34.91 -19.29 -2.87
CA LEU A 91 -34.84 -19.25 -4.35
C LEU A 91 -35.10 -17.86 -4.94
N ASP A 92 -34.86 -16.82 -4.15
CA ASP A 92 -35.14 -15.43 -4.51
C ASP A 92 -34.15 -14.94 -5.58
N LYS A 93 -34.70 -14.42 -6.69
CA LYS A 93 -33.95 -13.86 -7.82
C LYS A 93 -33.23 -12.56 -7.48
N THR A 94 -33.64 -11.84 -6.45
CA THR A 94 -32.93 -10.64 -5.96
C THR A 94 -31.63 -11.06 -5.27
N VAL A 95 -31.71 -12.03 -4.35
CA VAL A 95 -30.55 -12.63 -3.67
C VAL A 95 -29.56 -13.23 -4.67
N TYR A 96 -30.04 -13.85 -5.75
CA TYR A 96 -29.19 -14.37 -6.81
C TYR A 96 -28.41 -13.27 -7.56
N ARG A 97 -29.05 -12.13 -7.85
CA ARG A 97 -28.39 -10.98 -8.49
C ARG A 97 -27.30 -10.40 -7.59
N ASP A 98 -27.58 -10.24 -6.31
CA ASP A 98 -26.59 -9.74 -5.34
C ASP A 98 -25.39 -10.68 -5.20
N LEU A 99 -25.64 -12.00 -5.22
CA LEU A 99 -24.60 -13.01 -5.21
C LEU A 99 -23.66 -12.90 -6.43
N LEU A 100 -24.23 -12.75 -7.63
CA LEU A 100 -23.45 -12.57 -8.86
C LEU A 100 -22.60 -11.30 -8.82
N LEU A 101 -23.17 -10.19 -8.32
CA LEU A 101 -22.47 -8.93 -8.18
C LEU A 101 -21.28 -9.07 -7.23
N LYS A 102 -21.49 -9.64 -6.03
CA LYS A 102 -20.40 -9.84 -5.06
C LYS A 102 -19.32 -10.80 -5.54
N ARG A 103 -19.68 -11.85 -6.28
CA ARG A 103 -18.70 -12.73 -6.95
C ARG A 103 -17.87 -11.98 -7.99
N GLY A 104 -18.50 -11.11 -8.78
CA GLY A 104 -17.80 -10.26 -9.73
C GLY A 104 -16.79 -9.32 -9.03
N LEU A 105 -17.19 -8.70 -7.92
CA LEU A 105 -16.30 -7.86 -7.11
C LEU A 105 -15.14 -8.67 -6.53
N LEU A 106 -15.39 -9.88 -6.02
CA LEU A 106 -14.33 -10.75 -5.49
C LEU A 106 -13.32 -11.16 -6.57
N THR A 107 -13.78 -11.51 -7.77
CA THR A 107 -12.91 -11.83 -8.91
C THR A 107 -12.05 -10.64 -9.33
N ALA A 108 -12.56 -9.41 -9.22
CA ALA A 108 -11.79 -8.21 -9.54
C ALA A 108 -10.67 -7.91 -8.52
N LEU A 109 -10.69 -8.55 -7.35
CA LEU A 109 -9.68 -8.40 -6.29
C LEU A 109 -8.61 -9.50 -6.31
N LEU A 110 -8.76 -10.54 -7.15
CA LEU A 110 -7.83 -11.66 -7.32
C LEU A 110 -6.88 -11.43 -8.50
#